data_AF-A0A9N9SQ42-F1
#
_entry.id   AF-A0A9N9SQ42-F1
#
_cell.length_a   1.000
_cell.length_b   1.000
_cell.length_c   1.000
_cell.angle_alpha   90.00
_cell.angle_beta   90.00
_cell.angle_gamma   90.00
#
_symmetry.space_group_name_H-M   'P 1'
#
loop_
_entity.id
_entity.type
_entity.pdbx_description
1 polymer ?
#
loop_
_entity_poly.entity_id
_entity_poly.type
_entity_poly.pdbx_seq_one_letter_code
_entity_poly.pdbx_strand_id
1 'polypeptide(L)'
;MGLTVFAKRTTEPEPTDEPEPEPEFDCDNCIIFTTVFKDLVEDGIPLDEIERKADTLCAVLPDYSIEYCEHNLLPKVDIIYDQLQDHTPEEVCENLELC
;
A
#
# COMPACT_ATOMS: atom_id res chain seq x y z
N MET A 1 47.93 14.74 20.35
CA MET A 1 47.22 15.35 19.22
C MET A 1 47.42 14.40 18.05
N GLY A 2 46.52 13.57 17.57
CA GLY A 2 45.06 13.41 17.64
C GLY A 2 44.73 12.64 16.35
N LEU A 3 44.11 11.47 16.47
CA LEU A 3 44.03 10.41 15.46
C LEU A 3 43.27 10.85 14.20
N THR A 4 43.71 10.44 13.01
CA THR A 4 42.83 10.33 11.83
C THR A 4 42.80 8.88 11.37
N VAL A 5 41.60 8.30 11.52
CA VAL A 5 41.22 6.94 11.16
C VAL A 5 40.99 6.92 9.65
N PHE A 6 41.77 6.14 8.90
CA PHE A 6 41.44 5.78 7.52
C PHE A 6 40.43 4.63 7.55
N ALA A 7 39.14 4.98 7.49
CA ALA A 7 38.09 4.02 7.22
C ALA A 7 38.26 3.48 5.79
N LYS A 8 38.40 2.16 5.66
CA LYS A 8 38.44 1.45 4.39
C LYS A 8 37.16 1.72 3.61
N ARG A 9 37.32 2.29 2.41
CA ARG A 9 36.29 2.41 1.38
C ARG A 9 36.08 1.02 0.78
N THR A 10 34.99 0.35 1.13
CA THR A 10 34.49 -0.77 0.34
C THR A 10 33.43 -0.20 -0.58
N THR A 11 33.68 -0.27 -1.88
CA THR A 11 32.74 0.06 -2.94
C THR A 11 31.69 -1.05 -2.98
N GLU A 12 30.47 -0.74 -2.59
CA GLU A 12 29.28 -1.57 -2.82
C GLU A 12 28.71 -1.21 -4.21
N PRO A 13 28.21 -2.18 -5.01
CA PRO A 13 27.82 -1.94 -6.39
C PRO A 13 26.62 -0.98 -6.49
N GLU A 14 26.60 -0.16 -7.53
CA GLU A 14 25.57 0.85 -7.76
C GLU A 14 24.20 0.18 -7.96
N PRO A 15 23.17 0.56 -7.17
CA PRO A 15 21.82 0.07 -7.38
C PRO A 15 21.26 0.66 -8.68
N THR A 16 20.75 -0.22 -9.52
CA THR A 16 19.98 0.15 -10.72
C THR A 16 18.70 0.85 -10.25
N ASP A 17 18.47 2.08 -10.71
CA ASP A 17 17.28 2.90 -10.48
C ASP A 17 16.00 2.20 -10.97
N GLU A 18 15.50 1.24 -10.19
CA GLU A 18 14.06 0.97 -10.10
C GLU A 18 13.69 1.38 -8.68
N PRO A 19 12.83 2.40 -8.49
CA PRO A 19 12.46 2.82 -7.14
C PRO A 19 11.70 1.67 -6.50
N GLU A 20 12.34 0.94 -5.57
CA GLU A 20 11.62 0.11 -4.62
C GLU A 20 10.64 1.04 -3.90
N PRO A 21 9.35 0.67 -3.81
CA PRO A 21 8.41 1.47 -3.05
C PRO A 21 8.95 1.63 -1.62
N GLU A 22 8.97 2.87 -1.12
CA GLU A 22 9.35 3.08 0.27
C GLU A 22 8.26 2.45 1.14
N PRO A 23 8.59 1.57 2.11
CA PRO A 23 7.60 0.79 2.86
C PRO A 23 6.56 1.68 3.58
N GLU A 24 6.93 2.91 3.91
CA GLU A 24 6.00 3.91 4.46
C GLU A 24 4.95 4.36 3.44
N PHE A 25 5.33 4.52 2.16
CA PHE A 25 4.43 4.89 1.07
C PHE A 25 3.39 3.81 0.80
N ASP A 26 3.81 2.55 0.78
CA ASP A 26 2.93 1.41 0.53
C ASP A 26 1.92 1.23 1.67
N CYS A 27 2.42 1.31 2.90
CA CYS A 27 1.59 1.17 4.09
C CYS A 27 0.55 2.28 4.18
N ASP A 28 0.96 3.54 3.99
CA ASP A 28 0.05 4.70 4.03
C ASP A 28 -1.05 4.58 2.97
N ASN A 29 -0.69 4.24 1.73
CA ASN A 29 -1.66 4.13 0.65
C ASN A 29 -2.61 2.95 0.84
N CYS A 30 -2.11 1.83 1.35
CA CYS A 30 -2.96 0.71 1.72
C CYS A 30 -3.95 1.13 2.81
N ILE A 31 -3.49 1.74 3.91
CA ILE A 31 -4.34 2.12 5.04
C ILE A 31 -5.41 3.12 4.62
N ILE A 32 -5.06 4.12 3.81
CA ILE A 32 -6.05 5.10 3.30
C ILE A 32 -7.11 4.39 2.46
N PHE A 33 -6.68 3.53 1.54
CA PHE A 33 -7.59 2.78 0.66
C PHE A 33 -8.52 1.86 1.45
N THR A 34 -7.97 1.04 2.36
CA THR A 34 -8.72 0.09 3.18
C THR A 34 -9.64 0.79 4.19
N THR A 35 -9.28 2.00 4.64
CA THR A 35 -10.16 2.83 5.48
C THR A 35 -11.41 3.27 4.71
N VAL A 36 -11.28 3.77 3.48
CA VAL A 36 -12.44 4.14 2.66
C VAL A 36 -13.29 2.91 2.36
N PHE A 37 -12.65 1.77 2.12
CA PHE A 37 -13.32 0.51 1.87
C PHE A 37 -14.11 -0.02 3.06
N LYS A 38 -13.58 0.17 4.27
CA LYS A 38 -14.22 -0.31 5.49
C LYS A 38 -15.63 0.26 5.64
N ASP A 39 -15.82 1.54 5.35
CA ASP A 39 -17.14 2.17 5.37
C ASP A 39 -18.11 1.47 4.39
N LEU A 40 -17.65 1.09 3.20
CA LEU A 40 -18.47 0.38 2.21
C LEU A 40 -18.84 -1.04 2.67
N VAL A 41 -17.90 -1.74 3.34
CA VAL A 41 -18.14 -3.07 3.92
C VAL A 41 -19.14 -2.97 5.07
N GLU A 42 -18.98 -1.99 5.97
CA GLU A 42 -19.86 -1.74 7.11
C GLU A 42 -21.28 -1.31 6.69
N ASP A 43 -21.40 -0.59 5.58
CA ASP A 43 -22.68 -0.24 4.95
C ASP A 43 -23.38 -1.45 4.28
N GLY A 44 -22.72 -2.62 4.26
CA GLY A 44 -23.26 -3.85 3.69
C GLY A 44 -23.31 -3.84 2.17
N ILE A 45 -22.47 -3.03 1.51
CA ILE A 45 -22.37 -3.02 0.05
C ILE A 45 -21.76 -4.35 -0.39
N PRO A 46 -22.39 -5.10 -1.29
CA PRO A 46 -21.88 -6.39 -1.73
C PRO A 46 -20.65 -6.21 -2.64
N LEU A 47 -19.74 -7.18 -2.60
CA LEU A 47 -18.48 -7.17 -3.37
C LEU A 47 -18.71 -6.89 -4.88
N ASP A 48 -19.75 -7.45 -5.49
CA ASP A 48 -20.04 -7.25 -6.92
C ASP A 48 -20.41 -5.79 -7.26
N GLU A 49 -20.99 -5.04 -6.32
CA GLU A 49 -21.22 -3.61 -6.48
C GLU A 49 -19.93 -2.79 -6.34
N ILE A 50 -19.04 -3.20 -5.43
CA ILE A 50 -17.73 -2.57 -5.24
C ILE A 50 -16.84 -2.79 -6.46
N GLU A 51 -16.76 -4.02 -6.97
CA GLU A 51 -16.00 -4.36 -8.19
C GLU A 51 -16.50 -3.60 -9.42
N ARG A 52 -17.82 -3.38 -9.53
CA ARG A 52 -18.38 -2.53 -10.62
C ARG A 52 -17.96 -1.07 -10.52
N LYS A 53 -17.52 -0.63 -9.34
CA LYS A 53 -16.98 0.70 -9.08
C LYS A 53 -15.45 0.67 -8.99
N ALA A 54 -14.80 -0.44 -9.35
CA ALA A 54 -13.36 -0.64 -9.17
C ALA A 54 -12.51 0.51 -9.75
N ASP A 55 -12.81 0.92 -10.99
CA ASP A 55 -12.13 2.03 -11.67
C ASP A 55 -12.22 3.37 -10.92
N THR A 56 -13.18 3.52 -9.99
CA THR A 56 -13.36 4.74 -9.19
C THR A 56 -12.79 4.65 -7.79
N LEU A 57 -12.35 3.47 -7.35
CA LEU A 57 -11.85 3.27 -5.99
C LEU A 57 -10.52 4.00 -5.78
N CYS A 58 -9.61 3.90 -6.74
CA CYS A 58 -8.33 4.60 -6.67
C CYS A 58 -8.47 6.11 -6.82
N ALA A 59 -9.57 6.60 -7.41
CA ALA A 59 -9.81 8.03 -7.56
C ALA A 59 -10.10 8.75 -6.23
N VAL A 60 -10.29 8.01 -5.14
CA VAL A 60 -10.40 8.58 -3.78
C VAL A 60 -9.03 8.95 -3.20
N LEU A 61 -7.96 8.34 -3.70
CA LEU A 61 -6.61 8.58 -3.24
C LEU A 61 -6.03 9.85 -3.87
N PRO A 62 -5.00 10.45 -3.27
CA PRO A 62 -4.25 11.53 -3.90
C PRO A 62 -3.71 11.13 -5.29
N ASP A 63 -3.60 12.10 -6.21
CA ASP A 63 -3.18 11.86 -7.60
C ASP A 63 -1.89 11.04 -7.74
N TYR A 64 -0.93 11.23 -6.82
CA TYR A 64 0.35 10.53 -6.83
C TYR A 64 0.25 9.03 -6.47
N SER A 65 -0.87 8.61 -5.88
CA SER A 65 -1.13 7.25 -5.40
C SER A 65 -2.03 6.44 -6.34
N ILE A 66 -2.60 7.08 -7.37
CA ILE A 66 -3.55 6.43 -8.28
C ILE A 66 -2.90 5.25 -8.99
N GLU A 67 -1.73 5.45 -9.61
CA GLU A 67 -1.01 4.39 -10.32
C GLU A 67 -0.63 3.24 -9.37
N TYR A 68 -0.15 3.59 -8.17
CA TYR A 68 0.13 2.59 -7.14
C TYR A 68 -1.10 1.76 -6.78
N CYS A 69 -2.25 2.41 -6.56
CA CYS A 69 -3.48 1.74 -6.23
C CYS A 69 -3.98 0.84 -7.36
N GLU A 70 -3.92 1.33 -8.61
CA GLU A 70 -4.37 0.56 -9.77
C GLU A 70 -3.57 -0.72 -9.96
N HIS A 71 -2.26 -0.67 -9.67
CA HIS A 71 -1.36 -1.81 -9.85
C HIS A 71 -1.25 -2.72 -8.63
N ASN A 72 -1.40 -2.19 -7.41
CA ASN A 72 -1.10 -2.92 -6.18
C ASN A 72 -2.33 -3.20 -5.30
N LEU A 73 -3.34 -2.33 -5.32
CA LEU A 73 -4.51 -2.43 -4.43
C LEU A 73 -5.77 -2.93 -5.16
N LEU A 74 -6.08 -2.42 -6.35
CA LEU A 74 -7.23 -2.88 -7.15
C LEU A 74 -7.22 -4.40 -7.39
N PRO A 75 -6.10 -5.04 -7.74
CA PRO A 75 -6.08 -6.49 -7.96
C PRO A 75 -6.35 -7.31 -6.69
N LYS A 76 -6.37 -6.68 -5.51
CA LYS A 76 -6.58 -7.30 -4.20
C LYS A 76 -7.94 -6.91 -3.60
N VAL A 77 -8.84 -6.25 -4.34
CA VAL A 77 -10.11 -5.70 -3.82
C VAL A 77 -11.00 -6.77 -3.19
N ASP A 78 -11.06 -7.96 -3.77
CA ASP A 78 -11.78 -9.12 -3.21
C ASP A 78 -11.18 -9.56 -1.86
N ILE A 79 -9.85 -9.69 -1.81
CA ILE A 79 -9.12 -10.07 -0.59
C ILE A 79 -9.29 -9.00 0.50
N ILE A 80 -9.18 -7.72 0.12
CA ILE A 80 -9.36 -6.58 1.03
C ILE A 80 -10.78 -6.58 1.59
N TYR A 81 -11.80 -6.75 0.73
CA TYR A 81 -13.20 -6.80 1.14
C TYR A 81 -13.46 -7.91 2.16
N ASP A 82 -12.98 -9.12 1.87
CA ASP A 82 -13.16 -10.28 2.76
C ASP A 82 -12.44 -10.09 4.09
N GLN A 83 -11.21 -9.58 4.09
CA GLN A 83 -10.47 -9.37 5.33
C GLN A 83 -11.06 -8.26 6.21
N LEU A 84 -11.60 -7.20 5.61
CA LEU A 84 -12.23 -6.08 6.34
C LEU A 84 -13.50 -6.47 7.09
N GLN A 85 -14.07 -7.66 6.85
CA GLN A 85 -15.19 -8.18 7.66
C GLN A 85 -14.76 -8.50 9.09
N ASP A 86 -13.51 -8.93 9.30
CA ASP A 86 -13.02 -9.39 10.59
C ASP A 86 -11.81 -8.58 11.12
N HIS A 87 -11.19 -7.74 10.28
CA HIS A 87 -9.96 -7.03 10.60
C HIS A 87 -10.08 -5.50 10.44
N THR A 88 -9.15 -4.78 11.07
CA THR A 88 -8.96 -3.34 10.89
C THR A 88 -8.18 -3.03 9.61
N PRO A 89 -8.29 -1.80 9.06
CA PRO A 89 -7.51 -1.36 7.90
C PRO A 89 -6.00 -1.61 8.03
N GLU A 90 -5.44 -1.38 9.21
CA GLU A 90 -4.02 -1.59 9.53
C GLU A 90 -3.66 -3.09 9.49
N GLU A 91 -4.42 -3.94 10.19
CA GLU A 91 -4.21 -5.40 10.18
C GLU A 91 -4.35 -6.00 8.76
N VAL A 92 -5.25 -5.48 7.93
CA VAL A 92 -5.37 -5.91 6.52
C VAL A 92 -4.09 -5.56 5.76
N CYS A 93 -3.54 -4.37 5.95
CA CYS A 93 -2.34 -3.95 5.26
C CYS A 93 -1.08 -4.70 5.72
N GLU A 94 -0.98 -5.04 7.01
CA GLU A 94 0.03 -5.97 7.54
C GLU A 94 -0.10 -7.37 6.91
N ASN A 95 -1.33 -7.90 6.82
CA ASN A 95 -1.58 -9.21 6.22
C ASN A 95 -1.28 -9.26 4.71
N LEU A 96 -1.31 -8.11 4.04
CA LEU A 96 -0.96 -7.97 2.63
C LEU A 96 0.53 -7.70 2.40
N GLU A 97 1.33 -7.62 3.47
CA GLU A 97 2.75 -7.26 3.45
C GLU A 97 3.00 -5.89 2.80
N LEU A 98 2.02 -4.98 2.95
CA LEU A 98 2.11 -3.57 2.54
C LEU A 98 2.44 -2.67 3.74
N CYS A 99 2.21 -3.20 4.94
CA CYS A 99 2.81 -2.84 6.22
C CYS A 99 3.48 -4.14 6.77
#